data_AF-A0A2A9ER21-F1
#
_entry.id   AF-A0A2A9ER21-F1
#
_cell.length_a   1.000
_cell.length_b   1.000
_cell.length_c   1.000
_cell.angle_alpha   90.00
_cell.angle_beta   90.00
_cell.angle_gamma   90.00
#
_symmetry.space_group_name_H-M   'P 1'
#
loop_
_entity.id
_entity.type
_entity.pdbx_description
1 polymer ?
#
loop_
_entity_poly.entity_id
_entity_poly.type
_entity_poly.pdbx_seq_one_letter_code
_entity_poly.pdbx_strand_id
1 'polypeptide(L)'
;MKPFDHVVRDHGPAVLRLCRALVGPVEADDVWSETFLAALRAYPGLDDGANVEAWLVTIARRKAVDHHRARARRARPVAEVPETTTHPPETHEDLWRAMRALTERQREAIAFHHLLGLPYTEVAAVVGGSAPAVRRAAADGIRHLRKTLEA
;
A
#
# COMPACT_ATOMS: atom_id res chain seq x y z
N MET A 1 12.17 23.38 -3.18
CA MET A 1 11.27 22.40 -2.51
C MET A 1 10.08 23.05 -1.75
N LYS A 2 8.86 22.54 -1.92
CA LYS A 2 7.64 23.02 -1.22
C LYS A 2 7.63 22.62 0.27
N PRO A 3 6.92 23.33 1.17
CA PRO A 3 6.72 22.88 2.56
C PRO A 3 6.17 21.44 2.64
N PHE A 4 6.62 20.67 3.62
CA PHE A 4 6.26 19.24 3.69
C PHE A 4 4.77 19.02 3.99
N ASP A 5 4.11 19.94 4.70
CA ASP A 5 2.66 19.85 4.94
C ASP A 5 1.85 19.87 3.62
N HIS A 6 2.35 20.53 2.57
CA HIS A 6 1.76 20.46 1.24
C HIS A 6 1.91 19.05 0.64
N VAL A 7 3.05 18.38 0.83
CA VAL A 7 3.22 16.97 0.41
C VAL A 7 2.21 16.07 1.11
N VAL A 8 2.02 16.24 2.42
CA VAL A 8 1.03 15.47 3.20
C VAL A 8 -0.39 15.76 2.71
N ARG A 9 -0.72 17.03 2.45
CA ARG A 9 -2.04 17.44 1.96
C ARG A 9 -2.34 16.85 0.57
N ASP A 10 -1.38 16.94 -0.34
CA ASP A 10 -1.56 16.55 -1.74
C ASP A 10 -1.61 15.01 -1.90
N HIS A 11 -0.79 14.28 -1.14
CA HIS A 11 -0.60 12.83 -1.33
C HIS A 11 -1.17 11.96 -0.21
N GLY A 12 -1.46 12.54 0.96
CA GLY A 12 -1.93 11.82 2.15
C GLY A 12 -3.11 10.88 1.89
N PRO A 13 -4.21 11.35 1.28
CA PRO A 13 -5.35 10.49 0.98
C PRO A 13 -5.03 9.32 0.05
N ALA A 14 -4.15 9.53 -0.94
CA ALA A 14 -3.74 8.51 -1.89
C ALA A 14 -2.84 7.45 -1.22
N VAL A 15 -1.86 7.89 -0.43
CA VAL A 15 -1.01 7.01 0.36
C VAL A 15 -1.83 6.21 1.38
N LEU A 16 -2.88 6.79 1.98
CA LEU A 16 -3.73 6.05 2.90
C LEU A 16 -4.51 4.93 2.20
N ARG A 17 -5.09 5.21 1.03
CA ARG A 17 -5.71 4.16 0.19
C ARG A 17 -4.70 3.07 -0.16
N LEU A 18 -3.45 3.46 -0.42
CA LEU A 18 -2.38 2.50 -0.67
C LEU A 18 -2.11 1.63 0.56
N CYS A 19 -1.92 2.22 1.73
CA CYS A 19 -1.68 1.47 2.96
C CYS A 19 -2.82 0.48 3.23
N ARG A 20 -4.08 0.88 3.05
CA ARG A 20 -5.24 -0.03 3.15
C ARG A 20 -5.15 -1.20 2.18
N ALA A 21 -4.72 -0.95 0.94
CA ALA A 21 -4.50 -2.02 -0.03
C ALA A 21 -3.36 -2.97 0.36
N LEU A 22 -2.29 -2.48 0.98
CA LEU A 22 -1.11 -3.29 1.30
C LEU A 22 -1.23 -4.08 2.61
N VAL A 23 -1.76 -3.46 3.67
CA VAL A 23 -1.81 -4.03 5.03
C VAL A 23 -3.22 -4.22 5.58
N GLY A 24 -4.26 -3.78 4.87
CA GLY A 24 -5.65 -3.84 5.32
C GLY A 24 -6.08 -2.60 6.12
N PRO A 25 -7.38 -2.45 6.42
CA PRO A 25 -7.93 -1.22 6.98
C PRO A 25 -7.51 -0.94 8.42
N VAL A 26 -7.24 -1.96 9.22
CA VAL A 26 -6.89 -1.84 10.64
C VAL A 26 -5.50 -1.24 10.82
N GLU A 27 -4.53 -1.72 10.05
CA GLU A 27 -3.10 -1.35 10.21
C GLU A 27 -2.70 -0.15 9.35
N ALA A 28 -3.61 0.34 8.50
CA ALA A 28 -3.29 1.33 7.47
C ALA A 28 -2.87 2.68 8.04
N ASP A 29 -3.54 3.16 9.10
CA ASP A 29 -3.29 4.48 9.67
C ASP A 29 -1.89 4.54 10.34
N ASP A 30 -1.47 3.44 10.97
CA ASP A 30 -0.12 3.30 11.54
C ASP A 30 0.94 3.28 10.44
N VAL A 31 0.76 2.46 9.41
CA VAL A 31 1.70 2.40 8.27
C VAL A 31 1.76 3.73 7.52
N TRP A 32 0.63 4.43 7.38
CA TRP A 32 0.56 5.77 6.81
C TRP A 32 1.38 6.78 7.63
N SER A 33 1.20 6.76 8.96
CA SER A 33 1.93 7.64 9.88
C SER A 33 3.43 7.38 9.82
N GLU A 34 3.85 6.12 9.86
CA GLU A 34 5.26 5.74 9.71
C GLU A 34 5.84 6.15 8.35
N THR A 35 5.03 6.09 7.29
CA THR A 35 5.42 6.51 5.94
C THR A 35 5.72 8.01 5.91
N PHE A 36 4.81 8.85 6.40
CA PHE A 36 5.01 10.29 6.39
C PHE A 36 6.07 10.77 7.39
N LEU A 37 6.25 10.08 8.51
CA LEU A 37 7.38 10.34 9.43
C LEU A 37 8.72 10.02 8.78
N ALA A 38 8.82 8.89 8.06
CA ALA A 38 10.03 8.54 7.32
C ALA A 38 10.28 9.51 6.16
N ALA A 39 9.23 9.87 5.43
CA ALA A 39 9.30 10.83 4.34
C ALA A 39 9.74 12.22 4.84
N LEU A 40 9.17 12.73 5.94
CA LEU A 40 9.56 14.02 6.52
C LEU A 40 11.07 14.09 6.81
N ARG A 41 11.64 13.02 7.36
CA ARG A 41 13.08 12.95 7.68
C ARG A 41 13.96 12.92 6.43
N ALA A 42 13.51 12.27 5.36
CA ALA A 42 14.26 12.12 4.13
C ALA A 42 14.04 13.29 3.14
N TYR A 43 12.94 14.03 3.29
CA TYR A 43 12.51 15.08 2.37
C TYR A 43 13.57 16.13 2.08
N PRO A 44 14.36 16.65 3.05
CA PRO A 44 15.39 17.66 2.76
C PRO A 44 16.45 17.24 1.74
N GLY A 45 16.63 15.93 1.53
CA GLY A 45 17.58 15.38 0.55
C GLY A 45 16.91 14.86 -0.73
N LEU A 46 15.62 15.11 -0.95
CA LEU A 46 14.94 14.72 -2.18
C LEU A 46 15.27 15.70 -3.31
N ASP A 47 15.65 15.17 -4.47
CA ASP A 47 15.91 15.99 -5.65
C ASP A 47 14.65 16.76 -6.07
N ASP A 48 14.79 18.05 -6.41
CA ASP A 48 13.66 18.91 -6.79
C ASP A 48 12.89 18.39 -8.03
N GLY A 49 13.54 17.56 -8.87
CA GLY A 49 12.93 16.93 -10.06
C GLY A 49 12.35 15.53 -9.83
N ALA A 50 12.40 15.00 -8.60
CA ALA A 50 11.91 13.66 -8.30
C ALA A 50 10.39 13.56 -8.42
N ASN A 51 9.90 12.41 -8.90
CA ASN A 51 8.49 12.07 -8.77
C ASN A 51 8.17 11.77 -7.29
N VAL A 52 7.62 12.77 -6.60
CA VAL A 52 7.25 12.69 -5.18
C VAL A 52 6.27 11.55 -4.90
N GLU A 53 5.33 11.28 -5.82
CA GLU A 53 4.36 10.20 -5.66
C GLU A 53 5.06 8.83 -5.70
N ALA A 54 5.85 8.55 -6.73
CA ALA A 54 6.59 7.29 -6.83
C ALA A 54 7.58 7.09 -5.66
N TRP A 55 8.17 8.19 -5.16
CA TRP A 55 9.02 8.18 -3.98
C TRP A 55 8.25 7.81 -2.70
N LEU A 56 7.08 8.43 -2.45
CA LEU A 56 6.22 8.09 -1.31
C LEU A 56 5.72 6.65 -1.39
N VAL A 57 5.39 6.15 -2.59
CA VAL A 57 5.00 4.75 -2.80
C VAL A 57 6.12 3.79 -2.40
N THR A 58 7.36 4.14 -2.73
CA THR A 58 8.54 3.34 -2.35
C THR A 58 8.68 3.26 -0.82
N ILE A 59 8.48 4.37 -0.12
CA ILE A 59 8.53 4.41 1.35
C ILE A 59 7.37 3.60 1.94
N ALA A 60 6.14 3.82 1.47
CA ALA A 60 4.94 3.13 1.95
C ALA A 60 5.06 1.61 1.78
N ARG A 61 5.57 1.15 0.63
CA ARG A 61 5.84 -0.25 0.35
C ARG A 61 6.82 -0.84 1.37
N ARG A 62 7.94 -0.16 1.64
CA ARG A 62 8.92 -0.61 2.62
C ARG A 62 8.29 -0.73 4.01
N LYS A 63 7.47 0.25 4.42
CA LYS A 63 6.75 0.21 5.70
C LYS A 63 5.74 -0.93 5.78
N ALA A 64 5.01 -1.21 4.71
CA ALA A 64 4.12 -2.37 4.64
C ALA A 64 4.88 -3.70 4.78
N VAL A 65 6.03 -3.85 4.10
CA VAL A 65 6.88 -5.03 4.21
C VAL A 65 7.43 -5.20 5.64
N ASP A 66 7.91 -4.11 6.25
CA ASP A 66 8.40 -4.13 7.63
C ASP A 66 7.30 -4.51 8.62
N HIS A 67 6.08 -4.00 8.43
CA HIS A 67 4.90 -4.36 9.20
C HIS A 67 4.61 -5.87 9.11
N HIS A 68 4.53 -6.43 7.89
CA HIS A 68 4.29 -7.86 7.68
C HIS A 68 5.37 -8.73 8.31
N ARG A 69 6.64 -8.33 8.20
CA ARG A 69 7.77 -9.02 8.84
C ARG A 69 7.70 -8.96 10.36
N ALA A 70 7.33 -7.82 10.94
CA ALA A 70 7.17 -7.67 12.38
C ALA A 70 6.02 -8.55 12.89
N ARG A 71 4.88 -8.58 12.19
CA ARG A 71 3.73 -9.43 12.52
C ARG A 71 4.10 -10.91 12.48
N ALA A 72 4.82 -11.37 11.45
CA ALA A 72 5.26 -12.76 11.33
C ALA A 72 6.19 -13.18 12.48
N ARG A 73 7.08 -12.29 12.95
CA ARG A 73 7.95 -12.55 14.11
C ARG A 73 7.22 -12.55 15.46
N ARG A 74 6.00 -11.99 15.55
CA ARG A 74 5.22 -11.86 16.79
C ARG A 74 4.28 -13.04 17.08
N ALA A 75 4.17 -14.07 16.23
CA ALA A 75 3.41 -15.28 16.57
C ALA A 75 4.16 -16.07 17.66
N ARG A 76 3.65 -16.29 18.89
CA ARG A 76 2.27 -16.51 19.39
C ARG A 76 2.10 -15.96 20.83
N PRO A 77 1.03 -15.21 21.15
CA PRO A 77 0.47 -15.19 22.50
C PRO A 77 -0.75 -16.12 22.59
N VAL A 78 -0.73 -17.05 23.54
CA VAL A 78 -1.92 -17.74 24.05
C VAL A 78 -2.51 -16.82 25.12
N ALA A 79 -3.43 -15.93 24.72
CA ALA A 79 -4.38 -15.26 25.61
C ALA A 79 -5.33 -14.41 24.76
N GLU A 80 -6.61 -14.42 25.11
CA GLU A 80 -7.69 -13.68 24.46
C GLU A 80 -7.31 -12.24 24.13
N VAL A 81 -7.54 -11.84 22.88
CA VAL A 81 -7.44 -10.45 22.44
C VAL A 81 -8.75 -9.77 22.81
N PRO A 82 -8.75 -8.63 23.52
CA PRO A 82 -9.96 -7.85 23.73
C PRO A 82 -10.54 -7.42 22.37
N GLU A 83 -11.83 -7.65 22.14
CA GLU A 83 -12.55 -7.13 20.99
C GLU A 83 -12.51 -5.60 21.00
N THR A 84 -11.55 -5.02 20.29
CA THR A 84 -11.60 -3.60 19.95
C THR A 84 -12.37 -3.50 18.65
N THR A 85 -13.68 -3.26 18.75
CA THR A 85 -14.57 -3.02 17.62
C THR A 85 -14.32 -1.63 17.02
N THR A 86 -13.16 -1.44 16.42
CA THR A 86 -13.00 -0.39 15.41
C THR A 86 -13.56 -0.96 14.12
N HIS A 87 -14.89 -0.95 13.96
CA HIS A 87 -15.50 -1.27 12.67
C HIS A 87 -15.00 -0.26 11.64
N PRO A 88 -14.20 -0.65 10.63
CA PRO A 88 -14.11 0.15 9.43
C PRO A 88 -15.53 0.23 8.86
N PRO A 89 -15.95 1.33 8.23
CA PRO A 89 -17.27 1.38 7.60
C PRO A 89 -17.43 0.14 6.70
N GLU A 90 -18.48 -0.64 6.97
CA GLU A 90 -18.74 -2.01 6.51
C GLU A 90 -18.81 -2.19 4.98
N THR A 91 -18.55 -1.14 4.20
CA THR A 91 -18.85 -1.08 2.77
C THR A 91 -17.93 -1.92 1.89
N HIS A 92 -16.83 -2.48 2.39
CA HIS A 92 -15.82 -3.13 1.54
C HIS A 92 -15.11 -4.36 2.16
N GLU A 93 -15.69 -5.03 3.16
CA GLU A 93 -15.00 -6.15 3.80
C GLU A 93 -14.67 -7.28 2.81
N ASP A 94 -15.59 -7.59 1.90
CA ASP A 94 -15.39 -8.60 0.85
C ASP A 94 -14.28 -8.20 -0.13
N LEU A 95 -14.20 -6.92 -0.50
CA LEU A 95 -13.09 -6.39 -1.32
C LEU A 95 -11.76 -6.56 -0.59
N TRP A 96 -11.70 -6.22 0.70
CA TRP A 96 -10.46 -6.38 1.47
C TRP A 96 -10.08 -7.85 1.64
N ARG A 97 -11.06 -8.74 1.80
CA ARG A 97 -10.84 -10.19 1.83
C ARG A 97 -10.29 -10.68 0.50
N ALA A 98 -10.87 -10.26 -0.61
CA ALA A 98 -10.40 -10.60 -1.96
C ALA A 98 -9.00 -10.04 -2.25
N MET A 99 -8.71 -8.80 -1.84
CA MET A 99 -7.37 -8.19 -1.95
C MET A 99 -6.32 -8.96 -1.16
N ARG A 100 -6.66 -9.48 0.03
CA ARG A 100 -5.76 -10.33 0.83
C ARG A 100 -5.46 -11.68 0.18
N ALA A 101 -6.36 -12.20 -0.65
CA ALA A 101 -6.16 -13.46 -1.38
C ALA A 101 -5.21 -13.31 -2.58
N LEU A 102 -4.99 -12.08 -3.07
CA LEU A 102 -4.01 -11.82 -4.11
C LEU A 102 -2.57 -12.07 -3.63
N THR A 103 -1.73 -12.53 -4.54
CA THR A 103 -0.28 -12.54 -4.33
C THR A 103 0.22 -11.11 -4.12
N GLU A 104 1.32 -10.95 -3.38
CA GLU A 104 1.93 -9.64 -3.11
C GLU A 104 2.14 -8.84 -4.40
N ARG A 105 2.66 -9.49 -5.44
CA ARG A 105 2.96 -8.85 -6.72
C ARG A 105 1.72 -8.42 -7.51
N GLN A 106 0.63 -9.19 -7.45
CA GLN A 106 -0.66 -8.78 -8.03
C GLN A 106 -1.23 -7.58 -7.27
N ARG A 107 -1.19 -7.64 -5.94
CA ARG A 107 -1.71 -6.60 -5.05
C ARG A 107 -0.98 -5.27 -5.25
N GLU A 108 0.36 -5.30 -5.27
CA GLU A 108 1.19 -4.12 -5.51
C GLU A 108 0.97 -3.55 -6.92
N ALA A 109 0.93 -4.41 -7.94
CA ALA A 109 0.69 -3.96 -9.32
C ALA A 109 -0.67 -3.25 -9.47
N ILE A 110 -1.73 -3.81 -8.86
CA ILE A 110 -3.05 -3.18 -8.86
C ILE A 110 -3.02 -1.89 -8.06
N ALA A 111 -2.47 -1.91 -6.85
CA ALA A 111 -2.52 -0.76 -5.96
C ALA A 111 -1.75 0.44 -6.55
N PHE A 112 -0.54 0.22 -7.05
CA PHE A 112 0.28 1.30 -7.59
C PHE A 112 -0.26 1.83 -8.92
N HIS A 113 -0.74 0.96 -9.80
CA HIS A 113 -1.25 1.40 -11.10
C HIS A 113 -2.67 1.97 -11.00
N HIS A 114 -3.61 1.27 -10.38
CA HIS A 114 -5.03 1.65 -10.41
C HIS A 114 -5.43 2.63 -9.31
N LEU A 115 -4.78 2.64 -8.14
CA LEU A 115 -5.12 3.59 -7.07
C LEU A 115 -4.34 4.89 -7.13
N LEU A 116 -3.14 4.84 -7.70
CA LEU A 116 -2.20 5.98 -7.77
C LEU A 116 -1.88 6.42 -9.20
N GLY A 117 -2.40 5.73 -10.21
CA GLY A 117 -2.21 6.13 -11.61
C GLY A 117 -0.79 5.96 -12.15
N LEU A 118 0.12 5.29 -11.41
CA LEU A 118 1.51 5.15 -11.85
C LEU A 118 1.60 4.34 -13.14
N PRO A 119 2.42 4.76 -14.12
CA PRO A 119 2.65 3.97 -15.32
C PRO A 119 3.38 2.67 -14.96
N TYR A 120 3.14 1.60 -15.73
CA TYR A 120 3.72 0.28 -15.43
C TYR A 120 5.26 0.27 -15.38
N THR A 121 5.92 1.21 -16.06
CA THR A 121 7.37 1.42 -15.99
C THR A 121 7.82 1.88 -14.61
N GLU A 122 7.12 2.83 -14.00
CA GLU A 122 7.41 3.28 -12.64
C GLU A 122 7.04 2.23 -11.60
N VAL A 123 5.89 1.55 -11.78
CA VAL A 123 5.52 0.43 -10.92
C VAL A 123 6.62 -0.64 -10.95
N ALA A 124 7.15 -0.98 -12.12
CA ALA A 124 8.26 -1.94 -12.27
C ALA A 124 9.55 -1.46 -11.59
N ALA A 125 9.84 -0.16 -11.60
CA ALA A 125 10.99 0.40 -10.87
C ALA A 125 10.83 0.24 -9.34
N VAL A 126 9.61 0.31 -8.82
CA VAL A 126 9.32 0.17 -7.37
C VAL A 126 9.24 -1.29 -6.93
N VAL A 127 8.53 -2.15 -7.68
CA VAL A 127 8.30 -3.57 -7.32
C VAL A 127 9.39 -4.51 -7.84
N GLY A 128 10.26 -4.01 -8.72
CA GLY A 128 11.26 -4.78 -9.45
C GLY A 128 10.68 -5.56 -10.63
N GLY A 129 11.51 -5.93 -11.60
CA GLY A 129 11.12 -6.67 -12.81
C GLY A 129 10.80 -5.76 -14.01
N SER A 130 10.06 -6.28 -15.00
CA SER A 130 9.75 -5.56 -16.24
C SER A 130 8.31 -5.03 -16.28
N ALA A 131 8.08 -3.91 -16.96
CA ALA A 131 6.75 -3.32 -17.14
C ALA A 131 5.71 -4.31 -17.73
N PRO A 132 6.05 -5.16 -18.74
CA PRO A 132 5.14 -6.20 -19.21
C PRO A 132 4.76 -7.23 -18.12
N ALA A 133 5.71 -7.62 -17.27
CA ALA A 133 5.44 -8.56 -16.18
C ALA A 133 4.52 -7.95 -15.12
N VAL A 134 4.72 -6.68 -14.79
CA VAL A 134 3.82 -5.94 -13.88
C VAL A 134 2.43 -5.81 -14.47
N ARG A 135 2.31 -5.43 -15.75
CA ARG A 135 1.01 -5.35 -16.45
C ARG A 135 0.28 -6.69 -16.42
N ARG A 136 0.99 -7.79 -16.64
CA ARG A 136 0.42 -9.14 -16.54
C ARG A 136 -0.06 -9.45 -15.12
N ALA A 137 0.75 -9.14 -14.10
CA ALA A 137 0.35 -9.33 -12.71
C ALA A 137 -0.91 -8.52 -12.35
N ALA A 138 -1.03 -7.27 -12.81
CA ALA A 138 -2.23 -6.47 -12.62
C ALA A 138 -3.46 -7.12 -13.29
N ALA A 139 -3.32 -7.54 -14.56
CA ALA A 139 -4.41 -8.17 -15.30
C ALA A 139 -4.88 -9.49 -14.63
N ASP A 140 -3.95 -10.33 -14.18
CA ASP A 140 -4.27 -11.58 -13.49
C ASP A 140 -4.92 -11.31 -12.11
N GLY A 141 -4.47 -10.29 -11.39
CA GLY A 141 -5.10 -9.88 -10.14
C GLY A 141 -6.52 -9.35 -10.32
N ILE A 142 -6.77 -8.51 -11.35
CA ILE A 142 -8.12 -8.02 -11.67
C ILE A 142 -9.05 -9.18 -12.04
N ARG A 143 -8.56 -10.17 -12.79
CA ARG A 143 -9.32 -11.39 -13.11
C ARG A 143 -9.67 -12.17 -11.84
N HIS A 144 -8.75 -12.28 -10.89
CA HIS A 144 -8.99 -12.92 -9.61
C HIS A 144 -10.03 -12.16 -8.78
N LEU A 145 -9.89 -10.84 -8.63
CA LEU A 145 -10.84 -10.01 -7.89
C LEU A 145 -12.25 -10.12 -8.48
N ARG A 146 -12.40 -10.08 -9.80
CA ARG A 146 -13.69 -10.26 -10.47
C ARG A 146 -14.33 -11.60 -10.08
N LYS A 147 -13.57 -12.69 -10.20
CA LYS A 147 -14.06 -14.04 -9.86
C LYS A 147 -14.49 -14.16 -8.39
N THR A 148 -13.76 -13.52 -7.48
CA THR A 148 -14.02 -13.62 -6.03
C THR A 148 -15.17 -12.72 -5.57
N LEU A 149 -15.47 -11.62 -6.28
CA LEU A 149 -16.54 -10.69 -5.93
C LEU A 149 -17.86 -10.97 -6.67
N GLU A 150 -17.82 -11.70 -7.78
CA GLU A 150 -19.01 -12.16 -8.52
C GLU A 150 -19.51 -13.55 -8.07
N ALA A 151 -18.80 -14.20 -7.15
CA ALA A 151 -19.13 -15.53 -6.60
C ALA A 151 -19.80 -15.43 -5.24
#